data_AF-K7M0A9-F1
#
_entry.id   AF-K7M0A9-F1
#
_cell.length_a   1.000
_cell.length_b   1.000
_cell.length_c   1.000
_cell.angle_alpha   90.00
_cell.angle_beta   90.00
_cell.angle_gamma   90.00
#
_symmetry.space_group_name_H-M   'P 1'
#
loop_
_entity.id
_entity.type
_entity.pdbx_description
1 polymer ?
#
loop_
_entity_poly.entity_id
_entity_poly.type
_entity_poly.pdbx_seq_one_letter_code
_entity_poly.pdbx_strand_id
1 'polypeptide(L)'
;METLPLNTIYVQNLLVIINRLHMLLHSTALAFLFYYRLCFFFQPSETRESHLLLPWLLVFASEIILSFIWILDQAFRWRPVSRSVFPERLPEDHKLPAIDVFICTADATKEPTLDVMNTVLSAMALDYPPQKLHVYVSDDGGSPLILHGVREAWKFARWWLPFCRRHKIKNRCPKAYFSALKDNDDGDFARSSVYMEDKQKIKEKYEAFKEEIKTFRKDRTFSRDYPSVIEVMQETIIDDVDDVKMPLLVYVSREKKPSHPHHFKAGALNVLLRVSSVMSNSPYILVLDCDMFCNDPTSARYAMCFHLDPKISSSLAFVQFPQKFHNISKNDIYDSQLRSIFTLQWQGMDGLMGPVISGTGFYIKRVSLFGNFARKGTDLLQLKEYFGSSNEFIRSLNQNYTSDLVSGQKYALLEEPHFLASCNYEIGTKWGQEVGFSYVSVVEDYLTGFILNCNGWTSVFCEPSRPQFLGSATTNLNDVLIQGTRWYSGLFENGINRFCPLTYGLSKMPLLQSLCLAWLTYFPLYCFPLWCFATIPQLCLLNGIPLYPKLF
;
A
#
# COMPACT_ATOMS: atom_id res chain seq x y z
N MET A 1 -16.83 31.26 14.61
CA MET A 1 -17.12 30.71 13.27
C MET A 1 -16.81 29.23 13.30
N GLU A 2 -17.79 28.37 13.07
CA GLU A 2 -17.53 26.93 12.92
C GLU A 2 -16.69 26.72 11.65
N THR A 3 -15.56 26.03 11.79
CA THR A 3 -14.74 25.65 10.64
C THR A 3 -15.50 24.65 9.78
N LEU A 4 -15.57 24.90 8.47
CA LEU A 4 -16.21 23.98 7.53
C LEU A 4 -15.50 22.61 7.58
N PRO A 5 -16.23 21.49 7.42
CA PRO A 5 -15.62 20.16 7.47
C PRO A 5 -14.69 19.93 6.27
N LEU A 6 -13.52 19.32 6.52
CA LEU A 6 -12.55 18.95 5.47
C LEU A 6 -12.95 17.68 4.70
N ASN A 7 -13.77 16.83 5.31
CA ASN A 7 -14.35 15.64 4.72
C ASN A 7 -15.74 15.39 5.32
N THR A 8 -16.58 14.65 4.59
CA THR A 8 -17.84 14.13 5.09
C THR A 8 -17.94 12.63 4.86
N ILE A 9 -18.69 11.95 5.73
CA ILE A 9 -18.96 10.51 5.65
C ILE A 9 -20.46 10.29 5.44
N TYR A 10 -20.80 9.44 4.48
CA TYR A 10 -22.17 9.04 4.17
C TYR A 10 -22.32 7.53 4.31
N VAL A 11 -23.24 7.12 5.19
CA VAL A 11 -23.60 5.71 5.38
C VAL A 11 -24.61 5.31 4.31
N GLN A 12 -24.37 4.22 3.60
CA GLN A 12 -25.26 3.71 2.56
C GLN A 12 -26.45 2.97 3.18
N ASN A 13 -27.42 3.70 3.74
CA ASN A 13 -28.51 3.15 4.55
C ASN A 13 -29.36 2.09 3.82
N LEU A 14 -29.69 2.30 2.55
CA LEU A 14 -30.45 1.31 1.76
C LEU A 14 -29.67 0.00 1.63
N LEU A 15 -28.38 0.08 1.34
CA LEU A 15 -27.50 -1.08 1.23
C LEU A 15 -27.38 -1.82 2.57
N VAL A 16 -27.30 -1.09 3.69
CA VAL A 16 -27.32 -1.68 5.04
C VAL A 16 -28.58 -2.50 5.29
N ILE A 17 -29.76 -1.99 4.92
CA ILE A 17 -31.02 -2.71 5.09
C ILE A 17 -31.05 -3.98 4.23
N ILE A 18 -30.68 -3.86 2.96
CA ILE A 18 -30.63 -4.99 2.02
C ILE A 18 -29.66 -6.06 2.52
N ASN A 19 -28.45 -5.66 2.93
CA ASN A 19 -27.44 -6.58 3.45
C ASN A 19 -27.94 -7.32 4.69
N ARG A 20 -28.59 -6.63 5.63
CA ARG A 20 -29.12 -7.25 6.86
C ARG A 20 -30.24 -8.24 6.58
N LEU A 21 -31.14 -7.92 5.64
CA LEU A 21 -32.16 -8.85 5.20
C LEU A 21 -31.53 -10.08 4.52
N HIS A 22 -30.56 -9.87 3.63
CA HIS A 22 -29.83 -10.96 2.98
C HIS A 22 -29.11 -11.85 4.01
N MET A 23 -28.43 -11.25 5.00
CA MET A 23 -27.79 -11.98 6.09
C MET A 23 -28.78 -12.86 6.85
N LEU A 24 -29.97 -12.33 7.18
CA LEU A 24 -31.00 -13.09 7.89
C LEU A 24 -31.48 -14.28 7.05
N LEU A 25 -31.90 -14.04 5.80
CA LEU A 25 -32.41 -15.08 4.91
C LEU A 25 -31.37 -16.16 4.63
N HIS A 26 -30.13 -15.77 4.36
CA HIS A 26 -29.05 -16.71 4.08
C HIS A 26 -28.67 -17.51 5.33
N SER A 27 -28.62 -16.88 6.51
CA SER A 27 -28.37 -17.60 7.78
C SER A 27 -29.46 -18.63 8.08
N THR A 28 -30.72 -18.31 7.80
CA THR A 28 -31.84 -19.26 7.91
C THR A 28 -31.68 -20.45 6.96
N ALA A 29 -31.31 -20.20 5.70
CA ALA A 29 -31.05 -21.27 4.73
C ALA A 29 -29.88 -22.17 5.16
N LEU A 30 -28.78 -21.59 5.66
CA LEU A 30 -27.64 -22.34 6.19
C LEU A 30 -28.04 -23.19 7.41
N ALA A 31 -28.89 -22.67 8.30
CA ALA A 31 -29.39 -23.43 9.44
C ALA A 31 -30.19 -24.67 9.00
N PHE A 32 -31.05 -24.55 7.99
CA PHE A 32 -31.78 -25.69 7.42
C PHE A 32 -30.84 -26.69 6.74
N LEU A 33 -29.83 -26.22 6.00
CA LEU A 33 -28.82 -27.07 5.39
C LEU A 33 -28.04 -27.86 6.44
N PHE A 34 -27.60 -27.21 7.51
CA PHE A 34 -26.88 -27.87 8.60
C PHE A 34 -27.76 -28.86 9.35
N TYR A 35 -29.02 -28.51 9.61
CA TYR A 35 -29.98 -29.45 10.17
C TYR A 35 -30.11 -30.71 9.30
N TYR A 36 -30.31 -30.53 7.99
CA TYR A 36 -30.38 -31.64 7.04
C TYR A 36 -29.13 -32.53 7.06
N ARG A 37 -27.93 -31.94 7.02
CA ARG A 37 -26.67 -32.70 7.06
C ARG A 37 -26.48 -33.42 8.39
N LEU A 38 -26.83 -32.79 9.51
CA LEU A 38 -26.73 -33.39 10.84
C LEU A 38 -27.69 -34.56 11.00
N CYS A 39 -28.92 -34.48 10.47
CA CYS A 39 -29.88 -35.58 10.52
C CYS A 39 -29.33 -36.90 9.94
N PHE A 40 -28.50 -36.84 8.90
CA PHE A 40 -27.84 -38.03 8.35
C PHE A 40 -26.98 -38.77 9.41
N PHE A 41 -26.29 -38.03 10.28
CA PHE A 41 -25.48 -38.61 11.35
C PHE A 41 -26.29 -39.20 12.50
N PHE A 42 -27.60 -38.92 12.56
CA PHE A 42 -28.52 -39.50 13.55
C PHE A 42 -29.41 -40.61 12.97
N GLN A 43 -29.32 -40.92 11.66
CA GLN A 43 -30.01 -42.06 11.08
C GLN A 43 -29.45 -43.39 11.64
N PRO A 44 -30.31 -44.41 11.88
CA PRO A 44 -29.89 -45.72 12.38
C PRO A 44 -28.77 -46.34 11.54
N SER A 45 -27.78 -46.95 12.20
CA SER A 45 -26.62 -47.55 11.53
C SER A 45 -26.98 -48.62 10.49
N GLU A 46 -28.12 -49.28 10.65
CA GLU A 46 -28.67 -50.26 9.71
C GLU A 46 -29.07 -49.65 8.34
N THR A 47 -29.33 -48.34 8.31
CA THR A 47 -29.69 -47.58 7.09
C THR A 47 -28.54 -46.77 6.51
N ARG A 48 -27.40 -46.67 7.23
CA ARG A 48 -26.24 -45.89 6.79
C ARG A 48 -25.23 -46.82 6.11
N GLU A 49 -25.31 -46.89 4.79
CA GLU A 49 -24.30 -47.64 4.02
C GLU A 49 -22.91 -46.99 4.22
N SER A 50 -21.90 -47.79 4.57
CA SER A 50 -20.58 -47.27 4.96
C SER A 50 -19.89 -46.44 3.87
N HIS A 51 -20.23 -46.69 2.59
CA HIS A 51 -19.70 -45.95 1.45
C HIS A 51 -20.29 -44.53 1.29
N LEU A 52 -21.39 -44.20 1.98
CA LEU A 52 -21.99 -42.86 2.00
C LEU A 52 -21.28 -41.90 2.96
N LEU A 53 -20.59 -42.42 3.98
CA LEU A 53 -20.10 -41.60 5.10
C LEU A 53 -19.01 -40.60 4.70
N LEU A 54 -18.00 -41.05 3.95
CA LEU A 54 -16.87 -40.21 3.58
C LEU A 54 -17.28 -39.06 2.63
N PRO A 55 -18.02 -39.30 1.53
CA PRO A 55 -18.52 -38.21 0.70
C PRO A 55 -19.39 -37.21 1.47
N TRP A 56 -20.24 -37.70 2.37
CA TRP A 56 -21.10 -36.84 3.19
C TRP A 56 -20.29 -35.95 4.13
N LEU A 57 -19.27 -36.51 4.79
CA LEU A 57 -18.39 -35.78 5.69
C LEU A 57 -17.57 -34.72 4.95
N LEU A 58 -17.04 -35.04 3.77
CA LEU A 58 -16.25 -34.09 2.97
C LEU A 58 -17.11 -32.93 2.46
N VAL A 59 -18.32 -33.22 1.97
CA VAL A 59 -19.27 -32.20 1.54
C VAL A 59 -19.72 -31.34 2.72
N PHE A 60 -20.06 -31.95 3.85
CA PHE A 60 -20.48 -31.19 5.03
C PHE A 60 -19.35 -30.33 5.60
N ALA A 61 -18.11 -30.84 5.67
CA ALA A 61 -16.94 -30.06 6.05
C ALA A 61 -16.73 -28.86 5.11
N SER A 62 -16.96 -29.05 3.80
CA SER A 62 -16.89 -27.98 2.81
C SER A 62 -17.96 -26.92 3.04
N GLU A 63 -19.20 -27.33 3.32
CA GLU A 63 -20.31 -26.42 3.66
C GLU A 63 -20.04 -25.65 4.97
N ILE A 64 -19.42 -26.27 5.97
CA ILE A 64 -18.99 -25.60 7.21
C ILE A 64 -17.94 -24.54 6.92
N ILE A 65 -16.90 -24.86 6.14
CA ILE A 65 -15.84 -23.91 5.78
C ILE A 65 -16.42 -22.74 4.98
N LEU A 66 -17.27 -23.00 3.98
CA LEU A 66 -17.93 -21.96 3.21
C LEU A 66 -18.81 -21.06 4.09
N SER A 67 -19.58 -21.66 5.00
CA SER A 67 -20.42 -20.92 5.94
C SER A 67 -19.60 -20.07 6.90
N PHE A 68 -18.47 -20.60 7.40
CA PHE A 68 -17.54 -19.87 8.24
C PHE A 68 -16.98 -18.65 7.52
N ILE A 69 -16.43 -18.82 6.31
CA ILE A 69 -15.89 -17.70 5.53
C ILE A 69 -17.01 -16.69 5.20
N TRP A 70 -18.21 -17.17 4.87
CA TRP A 70 -19.37 -16.31 4.60
C TRP A 70 -19.76 -15.47 5.83
N ILE A 71 -19.78 -16.04 7.04
CA ILE A 71 -20.05 -15.30 8.28
C ILE A 71 -19.01 -14.20 8.48
N LEU A 72 -17.73 -14.48 8.25
CA LEU A 72 -16.68 -13.46 8.36
C LEU A 72 -16.87 -12.32 7.34
N ASP A 73 -17.24 -12.65 6.10
CA ASP A 73 -17.48 -11.69 5.00
C ASP A 73 -18.65 -10.73 5.29
N GLN A 74 -19.58 -11.13 6.17
CA GLN A 74 -20.71 -10.28 6.54
C GLN A 74 -20.29 -9.01 7.30
N ALA A 75 -19.12 -9.02 7.94
CA ALA A 75 -18.63 -7.87 8.69
C ALA A 75 -18.41 -6.64 7.78
N PHE A 76 -17.92 -6.83 6.54
CA PHE A 76 -17.77 -5.76 5.55
C PHE A 76 -19.11 -5.11 5.18
N ARG A 77 -20.20 -5.87 5.22
CA ARG A 77 -21.53 -5.43 4.79
C ARG A 77 -22.32 -4.73 5.89
N TRP A 78 -21.78 -4.69 7.11
CA TRP A 78 -22.49 -4.18 8.28
C TRP A 78 -22.76 -2.68 8.25
N ARG A 79 -21.77 -1.90 7.76
CA ARG A 79 -21.84 -0.44 7.68
C ARG A 79 -20.98 0.10 6.51
N PRO A 80 -21.31 -0.20 5.25
CA PRO A 80 -20.63 0.41 4.11
C PRO A 80 -20.79 1.94 4.12
N VAL A 81 -19.68 2.65 3.92
CA VAL A 81 -19.64 4.11 3.86
C VAL A 81 -18.99 4.61 2.58
N SER A 82 -19.30 5.85 2.23
CA SER A 82 -18.64 6.62 1.18
C SER A 82 -18.20 7.96 1.78
N ARG A 83 -17.12 8.53 1.25
CA ARG A 83 -16.55 9.79 1.75
C ARG A 83 -16.46 10.82 0.65
N SER A 84 -16.73 12.06 1.01
CA SER A 84 -16.44 13.24 0.17
C SER A 84 -15.34 14.06 0.83
N VAL A 85 -14.47 14.63 0.01
CA VAL A 85 -13.25 15.33 0.45
C VAL A 85 -13.23 16.73 -0.17
N PHE A 86 -12.78 17.72 0.61
CA PHE A 86 -12.79 19.14 0.21
C PHE A 86 -11.40 19.78 0.34
N PRO A 87 -10.46 19.49 -0.59
CA PRO A 87 -9.10 20.04 -0.59
C PRO A 87 -9.04 21.57 -0.58
N GLU A 88 -10.04 22.24 -1.16
CA GLU A 88 -10.17 23.68 -1.20
C GLU A 88 -10.35 24.34 0.18
N ARG A 89 -10.69 23.55 1.20
CA ARG A 89 -10.86 24.00 2.60
C ARG A 89 -9.62 23.77 3.45
N LEU A 90 -8.56 23.18 2.88
CA LEU A 90 -7.29 23.03 3.55
C LEU A 90 -6.68 24.40 3.88
N PRO A 91 -5.85 24.49 4.92
CA PRO A 91 -5.12 25.71 5.20
C PRO A 91 -4.16 26.02 4.05
N GLU A 92 -3.72 27.28 3.98
CA GLU A 92 -2.75 27.74 2.99
C GLU A 92 -1.47 26.88 2.96
N ASP A 93 -0.83 26.84 1.79
CA ASP A 93 0.36 26.03 1.51
C ASP A 93 1.48 26.17 2.54
N HIS A 94 1.70 27.37 3.09
CA HIS A 94 2.71 27.61 4.11
C HIS A 94 2.38 26.98 5.48
N LYS A 95 1.12 26.61 5.75
CA LYS A 95 0.66 25.91 6.97
C LYS A 95 0.54 24.40 6.80
N LEU A 96 0.59 23.88 5.57
CA LEU A 96 0.55 22.43 5.32
C LEU A 96 1.77 21.71 5.93
N PRO A 97 1.64 20.46 6.40
CA PRO A 97 2.78 19.70 6.92
C PRO A 97 3.70 19.21 5.78
N ALA A 98 4.95 18.85 6.08
CA ALA A 98 5.81 18.17 5.12
C ALA A 98 5.39 16.70 4.88
N ILE A 99 5.73 16.17 3.71
CA ILE A 99 5.45 14.80 3.26
C ILE A 99 6.73 14.20 2.67
N ASP A 100 7.10 13.02 3.15
CA ASP A 100 8.07 12.17 2.48
C ASP A 100 7.34 11.22 1.52
N VAL A 101 7.93 10.92 0.36
CA VAL A 101 7.44 9.93 -0.59
C VAL A 101 8.49 8.83 -0.70
N PHE A 102 8.12 7.61 -0.35
CA PHE A 102 8.98 6.43 -0.42
C PHE A 102 8.62 5.61 -1.66
N ILE A 103 9.59 5.42 -2.54
CA ILE A 103 9.47 4.59 -3.74
C ILE A 103 10.49 3.46 -3.62
N CYS A 104 10.02 2.21 -3.61
CA CYS A 104 10.89 1.04 -3.50
C CYS A 104 11.03 0.32 -4.85
N THR A 105 12.28 0.04 -5.24
CA THR A 105 12.65 -0.81 -6.38
C THR A 105 13.61 -1.90 -5.90
N ALA A 106 13.48 -3.11 -6.42
CA ALA A 106 14.26 -4.27 -5.99
C ALA A 106 15.19 -4.81 -7.09
N ASP A 107 14.80 -4.72 -8.35
CA ASP A 107 15.54 -5.36 -9.45
C ASP A 107 15.36 -4.60 -10.76
N ALA A 108 16.41 -3.91 -11.20
CA ALA A 108 16.42 -3.13 -12.44
C ALA A 108 16.16 -3.95 -13.72
N THR A 109 16.28 -5.28 -13.66
CA THR A 109 15.98 -6.17 -14.81
C THR A 109 14.49 -6.48 -14.91
N LYS A 110 13.81 -6.64 -13.77
CA LYS A 110 12.37 -6.91 -13.70
C LYS A 110 11.54 -5.63 -13.69
N GLU A 111 12.12 -4.55 -13.17
CA GLU A 111 11.50 -3.24 -13.00
C GLU A 111 12.25 -2.26 -13.90
N PRO A 112 11.77 -2.01 -15.13
CA PRO A 112 12.49 -1.18 -16.10
C PRO A 112 12.78 0.21 -15.53
N THR A 113 14.05 0.62 -15.53
CA THR A 113 14.49 1.89 -14.93
C THR A 113 13.70 3.10 -15.41
N LEU A 114 13.34 3.13 -16.70
CA LEU A 114 12.51 4.21 -17.25
C LEU A 114 11.14 4.28 -16.57
N ASP A 115 10.50 3.14 -16.29
CA ASP A 115 9.19 3.11 -15.65
C ASP A 115 9.26 3.56 -14.19
N VAL A 116 10.29 3.10 -13.46
CA VAL A 116 10.61 3.60 -12.11
C VAL A 116 10.79 5.12 -12.13
N MET A 117 11.54 5.66 -13.10
CA MET A 117 11.77 7.10 -13.18
C MET A 117 10.51 7.90 -13.55
N ASN A 118 9.59 7.34 -14.34
CA ASN A 118 8.30 7.99 -14.57
C ASN A 118 7.47 8.06 -13.28
N THR A 119 7.54 7.04 -12.42
CA THR A 119 6.95 7.08 -11.08
C THR A 119 7.59 8.16 -10.21
N VAL A 120 8.93 8.25 -10.17
CA VAL A 120 9.67 9.31 -9.46
C VAL A 120 9.25 10.71 -9.94
N LEU A 121 9.24 10.93 -11.25
CA LEU A 121 8.84 12.21 -11.86
C LEU A 121 7.38 12.58 -11.54
N SER A 122 6.49 11.59 -11.52
CA SER A 122 5.08 11.81 -11.15
C SER A 122 4.92 12.18 -9.68
N ALA A 123 5.71 11.55 -8.79
CA ALA A 123 5.71 11.85 -7.36
C ALA A 123 6.26 13.25 -7.07
N MET A 124 7.33 13.67 -7.74
CA MET A 124 7.87 15.03 -7.65
C MET A 124 6.90 16.10 -8.18
N ALA A 125 5.94 15.71 -9.02
CA ALA A 125 4.97 16.60 -9.64
C ALA A 125 3.58 16.62 -8.93
N LEU A 126 3.49 16.06 -7.72
CA LEU A 126 2.29 16.22 -6.88
C LEU A 126 1.97 17.71 -6.65
N ASP A 127 0.68 18.02 -6.51
CA ASP A 127 0.22 19.38 -6.18
C ASP A 127 0.40 19.62 -4.68
N TYR A 128 1.64 19.95 -4.33
CA TYR A 128 2.06 20.24 -2.96
C TYR A 128 3.22 21.24 -2.95
N PRO A 129 3.43 22.01 -1.86
CA PRO A 129 4.53 22.96 -1.79
C PRO A 129 5.89 22.26 -1.97
N PRO A 130 6.76 22.71 -2.91
CA PRO A 130 7.99 21.98 -3.23
C PRO A 130 8.94 21.81 -2.04
N GLN A 131 8.99 22.80 -1.15
CA GLN A 131 9.83 22.76 0.07
C GLN A 131 9.32 21.78 1.13
N LYS A 132 8.13 21.21 0.93
CA LYS A 132 7.45 20.31 1.87
C LYS A 132 7.24 18.92 1.28
N LEU A 133 7.76 18.69 0.07
CA LEU A 133 7.68 17.42 -0.62
C LEU A 133 9.10 16.88 -0.76
N HIS A 134 9.33 15.68 -0.24
CA HIS A 134 10.65 15.05 -0.27
C HIS A 134 10.51 13.63 -0.81
N VAL A 135 11.18 13.31 -1.91
CA VAL A 135 11.08 12.02 -2.59
C VAL A 135 12.33 11.19 -2.29
N TYR A 136 12.14 9.99 -1.78
CA TYR A 136 13.17 9.02 -1.47
C TYR A 136 12.99 7.78 -2.34
N VAL A 137 14.01 7.45 -3.12
CA VAL A 137 14.05 6.26 -3.97
C VAL A 137 14.94 5.23 -3.28
N SER A 138 14.33 4.15 -2.78
CA SER A 138 15.07 3.01 -2.23
C SER A 138 15.36 1.99 -3.33
N ASP A 139 16.63 1.76 -3.59
CA ASP A 139 17.11 0.70 -4.49
C ASP A 139 17.66 -0.46 -3.68
N ASP A 140 16.86 -1.53 -3.58
CA ASP A 140 17.22 -2.75 -2.88
C ASP A 140 18.15 -3.66 -3.71
N GLY A 141 18.33 -3.37 -5.00
CA GLY A 141 19.27 -4.07 -5.87
C GLY A 141 20.66 -3.43 -5.92
N GLY A 142 20.81 -2.20 -5.42
CA GLY A 142 22.07 -1.45 -5.46
C GLY A 142 22.58 -1.21 -6.87
N SER A 143 21.65 -1.01 -7.82
CA SER A 143 21.92 -0.96 -9.26
C SER A 143 22.46 0.41 -9.67
N PRO A 144 23.66 0.48 -10.28
CA PRO A 144 24.17 1.72 -10.84
C PRO A 144 23.26 2.32 -11.92
N LEU A 145 22.46 1.49 -12.60
CA LEU A 145 21.51 1.92 -13.62
C LEU A 145 20.35 2.70 -12.98
N ILE A 146 19.84 2.27 -11.83
CA ILE A 146 18.79 3.00 -11.11
C ILE A 146 19.34 4.32 -10.60
N LEU A 147 20.52 4.33 -9.98
CA LEU A 147 21.17 5.57 -9.54
C LEU A 147 21.38 6.57 -10.70
N HIS A 148 21.88 6.09 -11.84
CA HIS A 148 22.01 6.91 -13.04
C HIS A 148 20.64 7.42 -13.52
N GLY A 149 19.63 6.54 -13.57
CA GLY A 149 18.25 6.92 -13.88
C GLY A 149 17.72 8.04 -12.99
N VAL A 150 17.97 7.99 -11.68
CA VAL A 150 17.55 9.04 -10.74
C VAL A 150 18.24 10.38 -11.05
N ARG A 151 19.53 10.36 -11.39
CA ARG A 151 20.27 11.57 -11.80
C ARG A 151 19.71 12.16 -13.10
N GLU A 152 19.40 11.33 -14.09
CA GLU A 152 18.80 11.81 -15.35
C GLU A 152 17.36 12.29 -15.15
N ALA A 153 16.59 11.62 -14.27
CA ALA A 153 15.24 12.05 -13.91
C ALA A 153 15.27 13.41 -13.21
N TRP A 154 16.23 13.64 -12.32
CA TRP A 154 16.45 14.95 -11.68
C TRP A 154 16.69 16.07 -12.72
N LYS A 155 17.56 15.82 -13.71
CA LYS A 155 17.78 16.77 -14.81
C LYS A 155 16.49 17.03 -15.58
N PHE A 156 15.78 15.97 -16.00
CA PHE A 156 14.54 16.10 -16.75
C PHE A 156 13.43 16.84 -15.97
N ALA A 157 13.37 16.63 -14.65
CA ALA A 157 12.39 17.23 -13.77
C ALA A 157 12.43 18.78 -13.79
N ARG A 158 13.59 19.39 -14.07
CA ARG A 158 13.73 20.86 -14.22
C ARG A 158 12.83 21.43 -15.31
N TRP A 159 12.54 20.66 -16.35
CA TRP A 159 11.60 21.07 -17.41
C TRP A 159 10.19 20.54 -17.15
N TRP A 160 10.07 19.30 -16.67
CA TRP A 160 8.77 18.66 -16.45
C TRP A 160 7.94 19.34 -15.36
N LEU A 161 8.53 19.65 -14.19
CA LEU A 161 7.76 20.18 -13.06
C LEU A 161 7.17 21.59 -13.34
N PRO A 162 7.93 22.55 -13.89
CA PRO A 162 7.37 23.85 -14.26
C PRO A 162 6.28 23.74 -15.33
N PHE A 163 6.50 22.91 -16.36
CA PHE A 163 5.48 22.64 -17.39
C PHE A 163 4.18 22.13 -16.77
N CYS A 164 4.30 21.13 -15.88
CA CYS A 164 3.21 20.56 -15.11
C CYS A 164 2.43 21.60 -14.29
N ARG A 165 3.13 22.51 -13.60
CA ARG A 165 2.52 23.56 -12.77
C ARG A 165 1.86 24.64 -13.63
N ARG A 166 2.59 25.17 -14.62
CA ARG A 166 2.16 26.26 -15.52
C ARG A 166 0.87 25.90 -16.25
N HIS A 167 0.82 24.69 -16.81
CA HIS A 167 -0.28 24.24 -17.65
C HIS A 167 -1.30 23.35 -16.90
N LYS A 168 -1.18 23.25 -15.57
CA LYS A 168 -2.08 22.47 -14.69
C LYS A 168 -2.33 21.03 -15.21
N ILE A 169 -1.28 20.39 -15.69
CA ILE A 169 -1.35 19.04 -16.27
C ILE A 169 -1.86 18.05 -15.21
N LYS A 170 -2.95 17.32 -15.49
CA LYS A 170 -3.44 16.32 -14.53
C LYS A 170 -2.57 15.07 -14.51
N ASN A 171 -2.24 14.51 -15.67
CA ASN A 171 -1.42 13.29 -15.73
C ASN A 171 0.06 13.61 -15.45
N ARG A 172 0.54 13.26 -14.26
CA ARG A 172 1.90 13.59 -13.81
C ARG A 172 2.97 12.63 -14.28
N CYS A 173 2.59 11.48 -14.82
CA CYS A 173 3.52 10.52 -15.40
C CYS A 173 3.81 10.90 -16.86
N PRO A 174 5.06 11.26 -17.22
CA PRO A 174 5.41 11.66 -18.59
C PRO A 174 5.09 10.58 -19.62
N LYS A 175 5.40 9.31 -19.34
CA LYS A 175 5.08 8.17 -20.22
C LYS A 175 3.58 8.11 -20.51
N ALA A 176 2.75 8.20 -19.49
CA ALA A 176 1.29 8.15 -19.63
C ALA A 176 0.76 9.40 -20.34
N TYR A 177 1.28 10.58 -20.02
CA TYR A 177 0.89 11.85 -20.64
C TYR A 177 1.20 11.89 -22.15
N PHE A 178 2.38 11.41 -22.57
CA PHE A 178 2.78 11.42 -23.99
C PHE A 178 2.25 10.21 -24.79
N SER A 179 1.76 9.15 -24.13
CA SER A 179 1.17 7.98 -24.78
C SER A 179 -0.34 8.05 -24.96
N ALA A 180 -1.04 8.86 -24.15
CA ALA A 180 -2.48 9.06 -24.27
C ALA A 180 -2.83 9.61 -25.68
N LEU A 181 -3.46 8.75 -26.49
CA LEU A 181 -3.98 9.12 -27.81
C LEU A 181 -5.15 10.10 -27.61
N LYS A 182 -4.92 11.40 -27.81
CA LYS A 182 -5.91 12.48 -27.96
C LYS A 182 -6.90 12.77 -26.80
N ASP A 183 -7.08 11.91 -25.81
CA ASP A 183 -7.99 12.14 -24.66
C ASP A 183 -7.33 12.92 -23.51
N ASN A 184 -6.51 13.92 -23.85
CA ASN A 184 -6.09 14.83 -22.82
C ASN A 184 -7.28 15.73 -22.45
N ASP A 185 -7.72 15.60 -21.20
CA ASP A 185 -8.43 16.62 -20.42
C ASP A 185 -7.49 17.84 -20.17
N ASP A 186 -6.71 18.21 -21.19
CA ASP A 186 -6.05 19.50 -21.32
C ASP A 186 -7.23 20.47 -21.44
N GLY A 187 -7.58 21.19 -20.38
CA GLY A 187 -8.71 22.12 -20.39
C GLY A 187 -8.62 23.20 -21.49
N ASP A 188 -9.45 24.24 -21.42
CA ASP A 188 -9.60 25.26 -22.49
C ASP A 188 -8.28 25.91 -23.04
N PHE A 189 -7.15 25.78 -22.34
CA PHE A 189 -5.82 26.24 -22.76
C PHE A 189 -5.10 25.37 -23.81
N ALA A 190 -5.59 24.15 -24.09
CA ALA A 190 -4.99 23.18 -25.01
C ALA A 190 -4.79 23.70 -26.45
N ARG A 191 -5.44 24.82 -26.80
CA ARG A 191 -5.39 25.45 -28.13
C ARG A 191 -4.44 26.65 -28.24
N SER A 192 -3.76 27.05 -27.17
CA SER A 192 -2.79 28.15 -27.25
C SER A 192 -1.51 27.71 -27.97
N SER A 193 -0.97 28.56 -28.86
CA SER A 193 0.30 28.30 -29.55
C SER A 193 1.44 28.06 -28.57
N VAL A 194 1.47 28.85 -27.48
CA VAL A 194 2.47 28.76 -26.40
C VAL A 194 2.46 27.37 -25.75
N TYR A 195 1.29 26.81 -25.45
CA TYR A 195 1.19 25.45 -24.89
C TYR A 195 1.74 24.40 -25.84
N MET A 196 1.41 24.50 -27.14
CA MET A 196 1.86 23.53 -28.14
C MET A 196 3.38 23.56 -28.35
N GLU A 197 3.97 24.76 -28.36
CA GLU A 197 5.42 24.93 -28.42
C GLU A 197 6.12 24.39 -27.17
N ASP A 198 5.62 24.72 -25.97
CA ASP A 198 6.13 24.18 -24.71
C ASP A 198 6.03 22.65 -24.71
N LYS A 199 4.86 22.08 -25.05
CA LYS A 199 4.62 20.64 -25.10
C LYS A 199 5.58 19.92 -26.04
N GLN A 200 5.85 20.48 -27.22
CA GLN A 200 6.78 19.92 -28.18
C GLN A 200 8.22 19.94 -27.63
N LYS A 201 8.66 21.06 -27.05
CA LYS A 201 9.98 21.16 -26.41
C LYS A 201 10.15 20.14 -25.28
N ILE A 202 9.15 19.99 -24.41
CA ILE A 202 9.19 19.02 -23.32
C ILE A 202 9.20 17.59 -23.85
N LYS A 203 8.45 17.31 -24.92
CA LYS A 203 8.46 16.00 -25.57
C LYS A 203 9.85 15.63 -26.09
N GLU A 204 10.55 16.57 -26.75
CA GLU A 204 11.93 16.36 -27.22
C GLU A 204 12.89 16.10 -26.05
N LYS A 205 12.76 16.85 -24.95
CA LYS A 205 13.55 16.60 -23.73
C LYS A 205 13.25 15.23 -23.11
N TYR A 206 11.99 14.78 -23.17
CA TYR A 206 11.59 13.48 -22.68
C TYR A 206 12.14 12.33 -23.55
N GLU A 207 12.15 12.48 -24.87
CA GLU A 207 12.80 11.53 -25.77
C GLU A 207 14.30 11.45 -25.50
N ALA A 208 14.99 12.59 -25.34
CA ALA A 208 16.41 12.61 -24.99
C ALA A 208 16.69 11.91 -23.64
N PHE A 209 15.86 12.17 -22.63
CA PHE A 209 15.93 11.49 -21.33
C PHE A 209 15.77 9.96 -21.45
N LYS A 210 14.83 9.49 -22.28
CA LYS A 210 14.64 8.05 -22.53
C LYS A 210 15.86 7.43 -23.21
N GLU A 211 16.44 8.12 -24.19
CA GLU A 211 17.62 7.61 -24.88
C GLU A 211 18.83 7.57 -23.96
N GLU A 212 19.06 8.56 -23.11
CA GLU A 212 20.15 8.55 -22.12
C GLU A 212 20.09 7.30 -21.23
N ILE A 213 18.92 7.03 -20.64
CA ILE A 213 18.71 5.82 -19.80
C ILE A 213 18.98 4.53 -20.59
N LYS A 214 18.55 4.44 -21.86
CA LYS A 214 18.76 3.24 -22.69
C LYS A 214 20.22 3.05 -23.09
N THR A 215 20.93 4.14 -23.37
CA THR A 215 22.33 4.09 -23.80
C THR A 215 23.28 3.75 -22.67
N PHE A 216 22.89 4.03 -21.42
CA PHE A 216 23.69 3.70 -20.25
C PHE A 216 23.83 2.18 -20.10
N ARG A 217 24.99 1.67 -20.50
CA ARG A 217 25.42 0.30 -20.26
C ARG A 217 26.47 0.31 -19.19
N LYS A 218 26.17 -0.29 -18.05
CA LYS A 218 27.19 -0.59 -17.05
C LYS A 218 27.10 -2.07 -16.71
N ASP A 219 28.09 -2.80 -17.22
CA ASP A 219 28.29 -4.19 -16.81
C ASP A 219 28.74 -4.20 -15.36
N ARG A 220 27.82 -4.56 -14.47
CA ARG A 220 28.18 -5.06 -13.14
C ARG A 220 27.46 -6.37 -12.89
N THR A 221 28.24 -7.33 -12.39
CA THR A 221 27.71 -8.46 -11.64
C THR A 221 27.00 -7.94 -10.41
N PHE A 222 25.72 -8.30 -10.22
CA PHE A 222 24.97 -8.01 -9.01
C PHE A 222 25.67 -8.65 -7.81
N SER A 223 26.40 -7.84 -7.02
CA SER A 223 26.95 -8.30 -5.75
C SER A 223 25.84 -8.32 -4.72
N ARG A 224 25.77 -9.37 -3.91
CA ARG A 224 24.89 -9.43 -2.72
C ARG A 224 25.54 -8.79 -1.49
N ASP A 225 26.78 -8.32 -1.64
CA ASP A 225 27.56 -7.63 -0.62
C ASP A 225 27.96 -6.25 -1.14
N TYR A 226 27.42 -5.19 -0.54
CA TYR A 226 27.74 -3.81 -0.89
C TYR A 226 27.41 -2.85 0.25
N PRO A 227 28.19 -1.75 0.41
CA PRO A 227 27.94 -0.73 1.42
C PRO A 227 26.69 0.10 1.09
N SER A 228 26.19 0.84 2.08
CA SER A 228 25.12 1.80 1.85
C SER A 228 25.59 2.94 0.92
N VAL A 229 24.72 3.36 0.01
CA VAL A 229 24.94 4.50 -0.90
C VAL A 229 23.76 5.44 -0.74
N ILE A 230 24.01 6.67 -0.33
CA ILE A 230 23.00 7.71 -0.19
C ILE A 230 23.45 8.91 -1.00
N GLU A 231 22.59 9.37 -1.91
CA GLU A 231 22.89 10.51 -2.76
C GLU A 231 21.71 11.46 -2.79
N VAL A 232 21.95 12.70 -2.33
CA VAL A 232 20.98 13.79 -2.46
C VAL A 232 21.22 14.48 -3.79
N MET A 233 20.19 14.51 -4.63
CA MET A 233 20.25 15.19 -5.90
C MET A 233 20.26 16.70 -5.65
N GLN A 234 21.32 17.37 -6.09
CA GLN A 234 21.55 18.80 -5.89
C GLN A 234 21.83 19.49 -7.22
N GLU A 235 21.76 20.81 -7.21
CA GLU A 235 22.15 21.63 -8.35
C GLU A 235 23.64 21.50 -8.59
N THR A 236 24.02 21.06 -9.79
CA THR A 236 25.27 21.52 -10.39
C THR A 236 24.96 22.91 -10.93
N ILE A 237 25.74 23.90 -10.51
CA ILE A 237 25.63 25.31 -10.93
C ILE A 237 25.64 25.32 -12.47
N ILE A 238 24.45 25.38 -13.06
CA ILE A 238 24.23 25.62 -14.47
C ILE A 238 23.09 26.63 -14.51
N ASP A 239 23.52 27.88 -14.54
CA ASP A 239 22.75 29.05 -14.96
C ASP A 239 22.00 28.70 -16.25
N ASP A 240 20.67 28.83 -16.26
CA ASP A 240 19.82 29.09 -17.46
C ASP A 240 18.34 28.68 -17.30
N VAL A 241 17.87 28.29 -16.12
CA VAL A 241 16.42 28.12 -15.90
C VAL A 241 16.03 28.74 -14.57
N ASP A 242 15.29 29.86 -14.63
CA ASP A 242 14.67 30.62 -13.54
C ASP A 242 14.43 29.80 -12.26
N ASP A 243 14.90 30.26 -11.09
CA ASP A 243 14.61 29.83 -9.70
C ASP A 243 13.53 28.72 -9.51
N VAL A 244 13.76 27.53 -10.07
CA VAL A 244 12.76 26.45 -10.07
C VAL A 244 12.84 25.77 -8.72
N LYS A 245 11.87 26.05 -7.87
CA LYS A 245 11.67 25.35 -6.59
C LYS A 245 11.38 23.87 -6.85
N MET A 246 12.39 23.02 -6.66
CA MET A 246 12.35 21.56 -6.79
C MET A 246 12.12 20.88 -5.43
N PRO A 247 11.32 19.81 -5.38
CA PRO A 247 11.29 18.90 -4.22
C PRO A 247 12.66 18.28 -3.95
N LEU A 248 12.97 17.94 -2.70
CA LEU A 248 14.15 17.14 -2.36
C LEU A 248 14.05 15.76 -3.04
N LEU A 249 15.11 15.29 -3.68
CA LEU A 249 15.19 13.94 -4.23
C LEU A 249 16.42 13.23 -3.67
N VAL A 250 16.21 12.10 -3.01
CA VAL A 250 17.25 11.31 -2.35
C VAL A 250 17.23 9.88 -2.87
N TYR A 251 18.37 9.41 -3.37
CA TYR A 251 18.59 8.00 -3.65
C TYR A 251 19.15 7.32 -2.41
N VAL A 252 18.63 6.14 -2.07
CA VAL A 252 19.06 5.33 -0.93
C VAL A 252 19.20 3.86 -1.36
N SER A 253 20.42 3.36 -1.35
CA SER A 253 20.70 1.92 -1.38
C SER A 253 21.24 1.54 -0.02
N ARG A 254 20.53 0.67 0.70
CA ARG A 254 20.97 0.21 2.03
C ARG A 254 22.16 -0.72 1.95
N GLU A 255 22.91 -0.85 3.04
CA GLU A 255 23.96 -1.86 3.12
C GLU A 255 23.33 -3.25 3.09
N LYS A 256 23.90 -4.16 2.28
CA LYS A 256 23.51 -5.58 2.28
C LYS A 256 24.74 -6.45 2.43
N LYS A 257 24.60 -7.47 3.26
CA LYS A 257 25.58 -8.55 3.45
C LYS A 257 24.87 -9.89 3.38
N PRO A 258 25.45 -10.92 2.73
CA PRO A 258 24.84 -12.25 2.64
C PRO A 258 24.53 -12.90 4.01
N SER A 259 25.27 -12.53 5.05
CA SER A 259 25.09 -13.04 6.41
C SER A 259 23.94 -12.42 7.19
N HIS A 260 23.32 -11.34 6.69
CA HIS A 260 22.28 -10.60 7.40
C HIS A 260 20.94 -10.66 6.66
N PRO A 261 19.83 -11.01 7.34
CA PRO A 261 18.52 -10.96 6.71
C PRO A 261 18.15 -9.51 6.41
N HIS A 262 17.70 -9.25 5.18
CA HIS A 262 17.35 -7.90 4.75
C HIS A 262 15.83 -7.63 4.75
N HIS A 263 14.98 -8.63 4.99
CA HIS A 263 13.53 -8.44 5.14
C HIS A 263 12.84 -7.71 3.97
N PHE A 264 13.34 -7.91 2.74
CA PHE A 264 12.75 -7.41 1.49
C PHE A 264 12.27 -5.95 1.59
N LYS A 265 11.03 -5.66 1.15
CA LYS A 265 10.43 -4.33 1.14
C LYS A 265 10.25 -3.74 2.54
N ALA A 266 9.84 -4.54 3.53
CA ALA A 266 9.68 -4.08 4.91
C ALA A 266 10.98 -3.45 5.46
N GLY A 267 12.11 -4.13 5.25
CA GLY A 267 13.41 -3.62 5.67
C GLY A 267 13.84 -2.38 4.89
N ALA A 268 13.53 -2.30 3.58
CA ALA A 268 13.83 -1.12 2.77
C ALA A 268 13.04 0.11 3.27
N LEU A 269 11.75 -0.07 3.57
CA LEU A 269 10.89 0.95 4.15
C LEU A 269 11.36 1.39 5.55
N ASN A 270 11.81 0.46 6.39
CA ASN A 270 12.35 0.79 7.70
C ASN A 270 13.68 1.55 7.63
N VAL A 271 14.55 1.23 6.67
CA VAL A 271 15.75 2.04 6.40
C VAL A 271 15.36 3.44 5.95
N LEU A 272 14.43 3.58 5.01
CA LEU A 272 13.93 4.90 4.57
C LEU A 272 13.31 5.67 5.74
N LEU A 273 12.54 5.01 6.62
CA LEU A 273 11.94 5.63 7.80
C LEU A 273 13.01 6.23 8.72
N ARG A 274 14.13 5.53 8.94
CA ARG A 274 15.25 6.04 9.74
C ARG A 274 16.02 7.16 9.06
N VAL A 275 16.42 6.94 7.82
CA VAL A 275 17.20 7.91 7.04
C VAL A 275 16.43 9.21 6.89
N SER A 276 15.14 9.13 6.53
CA SER A 276 14.34 10.33 6.34
C SER A 276 14.04 11.07 7.64
N SER A 277 14.02 10.39 8.79
CA SER A 277 13.83 11.02 10.10
C SER A 277 14.95 12.00 10.47
N VAL A 278 16.21 11.71 10.12
CA VAL A 278 17.32 12.65 10.38
C VAL A 278 17.52 13.67 9.26
N MET A 279 16.92 13.43 8.08
CA MET A 279 17.01 14.33 6.92
C MET A 279 15.86 15.34 6.84
N SER A 280 14.66 14.88 6.46
CA SER A 280 13.48 15.73 6.27
C SER A 280 12.50 15.72 7.44
N ASN A 281 12.50 14.64 8.23
CA ASN A 281 11.61 14.36 9.35
C ASN A 281 10.12 14.67 9.10
N SER A 282 9.62 14.39 7.89
CA SER A 282 8.23 14.74 7.54
C SER A 282 7.24 13.93 8.38
N PRO A 283 6.20 14.55 8.99
CA PRO A 283 5.24 13.84 9.84
C PRO A 283 4.35 12.84 9.08
N TYR A 284 4.28 12.94 7.75
CA TYR A 284 3.52 12.04 6.89
C TYR A 284 4.40 11.44 5.80
N ILE A 285 4.09 10.20 5.43
CA ILE A 285 4.85 9.41 4.46
C ILE A 285 3.85 8.83 3.45
N LEU A 286 4.05 9.11 2.17
CA LEU A 286 3.44 8.38 1.06
C LEU A 286 4.32 7.19 0.71
N VAL A 287 3.75 5.99 0.60
CA VAL A 287 4.46 4.80 0.11
C VAL A 287 3.93 4.40 -1.25
N LEU A 288 4.83 4.22 -2.21
CA LEU A 288 4.57 3.79 -3.57
C LEU A 288 5.47 2.61 -3.96
N ASP A 289 4.88 1.65 -4.67
CA ASP A 289 5.64 0.72 -5.49
C ASP A 289 6.21 1.44 -6.73
N CYS A 290 7.33 0.96 -7.24
CA CYS A 290 8.00 1.60 -8.38
C CYS A 290 7.17 1.58 -9.68
N ASP A 291 6.21 0.67 -9.81
CA ASP A 291 5.28 0.55 -10.92
C ASP A 291 3.96 1.30 -10.70
N MET A 292 3.79 2.00 -9.57
CA MET A 292 2.58 2.74 -9.18
C MET A 292 2.80 4.26 -9.23
N PHE A 293 2.52 4.87 -10.38
CA PHE A 293 2.72 6.31 -10.57
C PHE A 293 1.54 7.15 -10.08
N CYS A 294 1.81 8.41 -9.73
CA CYS A 294 0.80 9.41 -9.39
C CYS A 294 0.07 9.86 -10.67
N ASN A 295 -1.17 9.42 -10.86
CA ASN A 295 -1.99 9.77 -12.03
C ASN A 295 -2.71 11.11 -11.87
N ASP A 296 -3.11 11.44 -10.65
CA ASP A 296 -3.68 12.74 -10.30
C ASP A 296 -2.81 13.40 -9.21
N PRO A 297 -2.49 14.70 -9.32
CA PRO A 297 -1.59 15.35 -8.39
C PRO A 297 -2.17 15.64 -7.02
N THR A 298 -3.48 15.52 -6.84
CA THR A 298 -4.17 16.03 -5.65
C THR A 298 -4.18 15.04 -4.49
N SER A 299 -3.64 13.82 -4.68
CA SER A 299 -3.63 12.75 -3.69
C SER A 299 -3.11 13.17 -2.30
N ALA A 300 -2.07 14.00 -2.27
CA ALA A 300 -1.49 14.53 -1.03
C ALA A 300 -2.49 15.43 -0.30
N ARG A 301 -3.12 16.37 -1.01
CA ARG A 301 -4.15 17.25 -0.43
C ARG A 301 -5.36 16.45 0.05
N TYR A 302 -5.81 15.45 -0.72
CA TYR A 302 -6.90 14.56 -0.32
C TYR A 302 -6.59 13.83 1.00
N ALA A 303 -5.37 13.29 1.13
CA ALA A 303 -4.96 12.65 2.38
C ALA A 303 -4.89 13.65 3.55
N MET A 304 -4.43 14.87 3.31
CA MET A 304 -4.36 15.92 4.34
C MET A 304 -5.74 16.35 4.85
N CYS A 305 -6.79 16.26 4.04
CA CYS A 305 -8.16 16.52 4.51
C CYS A 305 -8.62 15.58 5.64
N PHE A 306 -8.02 14.39 5.76
CA PHE A 306 -8.28 13.46 6.86
C PHE A 306 -7.27 13.64 8.00
N HIS A 307 -5.99 13.74 7.66
CA HIS A 307 -4.92 13.90 8.67
C HIS A 307 -4.97 15.23 9.42
N LEU A 308 -5.55 16.28 8.83
CA LEU A 308 -5.73 17.57 9.47
C LEU A 308 -7.15 17.78 10.03
N ASP A 309 -8.04 16.78 9.92
CA ASP A 309 -9.37 16.85 10.54
C ASP A 309 -9.25 16.65 12.06
N PRO A 310 -9.59 17.65 12.89
CA PRO A 310 -9.47 17.56 14.34
C PRO A 310 -10.25 16.39 14.96
N LYS A 311 -11.32 15.91 14.29
CA LYS A 311 -12.20 14.85 14.83
C LYS A 311 -11.57 13.46 14.73
N ILE A 312 -10.78 13.19 13.69
CA ILE A 312 -10.23 11.85 13.43
C ILE A 312 -8.71 11.80 13.52
N SER A 313 -8.01 12.92 13.33
CA SER A 313 -6.55 12.97 13.22
C SER A 313 -5.85 12.25 14.38
N SER A 314 -6.24 12.49 15.63
CA SER A 314 -5.57 11.89 16.80
C SER A 314 -5.51 10.36 16.78
N SER A 315 -6.48 9.70 16.13
CA SER A 315 -6.58 8.24 16.03
C SER A 315 -6.25 7.71 14.64
N LEU A 316 -6.07 8.57 13.64
CA LEU A 316 -5.81 8.17 12.26
C LEU A 316 -4.32 7.86 12.04
N ALA A 317 -4.03 6.62 11.65
CA ALA A 317 -2.70 6.20 11.23
C ALA A 317 -2.48 6.46 9.74
N PHE A 318 -3.38 6.02 8.86
CA PHE A 318 -3.16 6.16 7.41
C PHE A 318 -4.43 6.34 6.59
N VAL A 319 -4.27 6.92 5.40
CA VAL A 319 -5.29 7.01 4.35
C VAL A 319 -4.86 6.12 3.19
N GLN A 320 -5.67 5.10 2.87
CA GLN A 320 -5.45 4.16 1.78
C GLN A 320 -6.26 4.57 0.55
N PHE A 321 -5.59 4.67 -0.61
CA PHE A 321 -6.27 4.81 -1.91
C PHE A 321 -6.39 3.44 -2.58
N PRO A 322 -7.38 3.22 -3.47
CA PRO A 322 -7.49 1.97 -4.21
C PRO A 322 -6.29 1.80 -5.15
N GLN A 323 -5.79 0.57 -5.25
CA GLN A 323 -4.91 0.20 -6.35
C GLN A 323 -5.74 0.07 -7.63
N LYS A 324 -5.37 0.81 -8.68
CA LYS A 324 -6.00 0.73 -9.99
C LYS A 324 -4.90 0.54 -11.03
N PHE A 325 -5.19 -0.18 -12.11
CA PHE A 325 -4.18 -0.51 -13.13
C PHE A 325 -4.62 -0.03 -14.52
N HIS A 326 -3.67 0.43 -15.32
CA HIS A 326 -3.94 1.03 -16.63
C HIS A 326 -3.89 0.02 -17.80
N ASN A 327 -3.30 -1.15 -17.59
CA ASN A 327 -3.04 -2.17 -18.61
C ASN A 327 -4.02 -3.35 -18.56
N ILE A 328 -5.22 -3.15 -18.02
CA ILE A 328 -6.21 -4.20 -17.84
C ILE A 328 -6.95 -4.46 -19.15
N SER A 329 -7.04 -5.73 -19.55
CA SER A 329 -7.81 -6.12 -20.73
C SER A 329 -9.31 -5.92 -20.51
N LYS A 330 -10.08 -5.73 -21.59
CA LYS A 330 -11.55 -5.60 -21.51
C LYS A 330 -12.23 -6.81 -20.86
N ASN A 331 -11.65 -8.00 -21.02
CA ASN A 331 -12.21 -9.24 -20.45
C ASN A 331 -11.79 -9.46 -18.99
N ASP A 332 -10.61 -8.97 -18.60
CA ASP A 332 -10.05 -9.05 -17.24
C ASP A 332 -10.23 -10.43 -16.57
N ILE A 333 -9.83 -11.49 -17.27
CA ILE A 333 -10.06 -12.89 -16.85
C ILE A 333 -9.31 -13.28 -15.56
N TYR A 334 -8.33 -12.49 -15.13
CA TYR A 334 -7.60 -12.68 -13.88
C TYR A 334 -8.16 -11.84 -12.71
N ASP A 335 -9.22 -11.06 -12.94
CA ASP A 335 -9.75 -10.07 -12.00
C ASP A 335 -8.65 -9.15 -11.43
N SER A 336 -7.77 -8.65 -12.30
CA SER A 336 -6.67 -7.77 -11.90
C SER A 336 -7.15 -6.46 -11.29
N GLN A 337 -8.41 -6.07 -11.53
CA GLN A 337 -9.03 -4.93 -10.87
C GLN A 337 -9.28 -5.13 -9.37
N LEU A 338 -9.25 -6.38 -8.88
CA LEU A 338 -9.57 -6.72 -7.49
C LEU A 338 -10.89 -6.07 -7.04
N ARG A 339 -11.93 -6.24 -7.87
CA ARG A 339 -13.17 -5.44 -7.77
C ARG A 339 -13.81 -5.57 -6.40
N SER A 340 -13.96 -6.80 -5.91
CA SER A 340 -14.57 -7.07 -4.60
C SER A 340 -13.84 -6.36 -3.46
N ILE A 341 -12.50 -6.33 -3.49
CA ILE A 341 -11.68 -5.73 -2.44
C ILE A 341 -11.92 -4.22 -2.40
N PHE A 342 -11.69 -3.53 -3.51
CA PHE A 342 -11.70 -2.06 -3.52
C PHE A 342 -13.10 -1.44 -3.60
N THR A 343 -14.09 -2.11 -4.19
CA THR A 343 -15.44 -1.53 -4.30
C THR A 343 -16.39 -1.95 -3.19
N LEU A 344 -16.09 -3.02 -2.46
CA LEU A 344 -17.00 -3.56 -1.44
C LEU A 344 -16.33 -3.70 -0.08
N GLN A 345 -15.20 -4.40 -0.01
CA GLN A 345 -14.58 -4.72 1.27
C GLN A 345 -13.96 -3.49 1.95
N TRP A 346 -13.16 -2.70 1.24
CA TRP A 346 -12.54 -1.50 1.83
C TRP A 346 -13.56 -0.41 2.18
N GLN A 347 -14.62 -0.26 1.39
CA GLN A 347 -15.74 0.62 1.75
C GLN A 347 -16.49 0.13 2.99
N GLY A 348 -16.59 -1.20 3.17
CA GLY A 348 -17.13 -1.84 4.35
C GLY A 348 -16.29 -1.61 5.61
N MET A 349 -14.98 -1.87 5.51
CA MET A 349 -14.04 -1.65 6.62
C MET A 349 -13.92 -0.18 7.00
N ASP A 350 -14.01 0.75 6.03
CA ASP A 350 -13.98 2.19 6.29
C ASP A 350 -15.13 2.67 7.18
N GLY A 351 -16.25 1.95 7.19
CA GLY A 351 -17.34 2.20 8.13
C GLY A 351 -17.12 1.63 9.53
N LEU A 352 -16.05 0.87 9.74
CA LEU A 352 -15.64 0.28 11.01
C LEU A 352 -14.41 1.03 11.56
N MET A 353 -13.22 0.44 11.51
CA MET A 353 -11.95 1.09 11.91
C MET A 353 -11.04 1.44 10.74
N GLY A 354 -11.47 1.21 9.50
CA GLY A 354 -10.69 1.46 8.29
C GLY A 354 -10.08 0.21 7.65
N PRO A 355 -9.66 0.30 6.38
CA PRO A 355 -9.06 -0.81 5.63
C PRO A 355 -7.63 -1.12 6.10
N VAL A 356 -7.08 -2.27 5.69
CA VAL A 356 -5.66 -2.57 5.89
C VAL A 356 -4.77 -1.82 4.89
N ILE A 357 -3.46 -1.79 5.20
CA ILE A 357 -2.46 -1.31 4.25
C ILE A 357 -2.39 -2.29 3.08
N SER A 358 -2.53 -1.80 1.87
CA SER A 358 -2.52 -2.60 0.63
C SER A 358 -1.18 -2.46 -0.12
N GLY A 359 -0.05 -2.38 0.59
CA GLY A 359 1.29 -2.32 0.00
C GLY A 359 1.73 -1.01 -0.67
N THR A 360 0.82 -0.23 -1.25
CA THR A 360 1.12 0.99 -2.03
C THR A 360 -0.06 1.97 -2.02
N GLY A 361 0.19 3.22 -2.42
CA GLY A 361 -0.85 4.24 -2.60
C GLY A 361 -1.50 4.66 -1.28
N PHE A 362 -0.72 4.77 -0.20
CA PHE A 362 -1.23 5.19 1.10
C PHE A 362 -0.36 6.26 1.75
N TYR A 363 -1.01 7.17 2.48
CA TYR A 363 -0.36 8.21 3.28
C TYR A 363 -0.46 7.85 4.76
N ILE A 364 0.66 7.46 5.36
CA ILE A 364 0.77 7.08 6.77
C ILE A 364 1.40 8.20 7.60
N LYS A 365 0.90 8.34 8.82
CA LYS A 365 1.44 9.23 9.85
C LYS A 365 2.67 8.58 10.48
N ARG A 366 3.83 9.23 10.39
CA ARG A 366 5.13 8.72 10.86
C ARG A 366 5.05 8.17 12.28
N VAL A 367 4.47 8.93 13.21
CA VAL A 367 4.41 8.55 14.62
C VAL A 367 3.63 7.26 14.88
N SER A 368 2.74 6.85 13.98
CA SER A 368 2.02 5.57 14.09
C SER A 368 2.96 4.36 13.91
N LEU A 369 4.08 4.54 13.19
CA LEU A 369 5.10 3.50 12.97
C LEU A 369 6.10 3.39 14.12
N PHE A 370 6.06 4.27 15.13
CA PHE A 370 6.98 4.22 16.27
C PHE A 370 6.43 3.42 17.47
N GLY A 371 5.34 2.67 17.25
CA GLY A 371 4.72 1.83 18.25
C GLY A 371 4.10 2.63 19.41
N ASN A 372 3.84 1.95 20.54
CA ASN A 372 3.23 2.57 21.73
C ASN A 372 4.20 3.45 22.54
N PHE A 373 5.35 3.80 21.97
CA PHE A 373 6.40 4.59 22.61
C PHE A 373 5.90 5.94 23.11
N ALA A 374 5.01 6.61 22.36
CA ALA A 374 4.43 7.91 22.74
C ALA A 374 3.66 7.90 24.08
N ARG A 375 3.37 6.73 24.68
CA ARG A 375 2.64 6.60 25.96
C ARG A 375 3.53 6.26 27.16
N LYS A 376 4.80 5.91 26.96
CA LYS A 376 5.71 5.52 28.06
C LYS A 376 6.78 6.61 28.20
N GLY A 377 6.61 7.53 29.14
CA GLY A 377 7.64 8.52 29.50
C GLY A 377 8.97 7.79 29.74
N THR A 378 9.99 8.12 28.95
CA THR A 378 11.09 7.17 28.73
C THR A 378 12.46 7.71 29.10
N ASP A 379 13.18 6.84 29.81
CA ASP A 379 14.62 6.86 29.98
C ASP A 379 15.32 6.65 28.62
N LEU A 380 16.46 7.34 28.41
CA LEU A 380 17.27 7.28 27.20
C LEU A 380 17.75 5.84 26.89
N LEU A 381 17.96 5.02 27.91
CA LEU A 381 18.37 3.63 27.74
C LEU A 381 17.28 2.80 27.04
N GLN A 382 16.03 2.93 27.47
CA GLN A 382 14.90 2.23 26.83
C GLN A 382 14.69 2.71 25.38
N LEU A 383 14.90 4.00 25.12
CA LEU A 383 14.88 4.56 23.77
C LEU A 383 15.88 3.86 22.85
N LYS A 384 17.10 3.61 23.33
CA LYS A 384 18.14 2.93 22.57
C LYS A 384 17.83 1.45 22.31
N GLU A 385 17.18 0.78 23.27
CA GLU A 385 16.71 -0.60 23.07
C GLU A 385 15.63 -0.70 21.99
N TYR A 386 14.75 0.29 21.86
CA TYR A 386 13.70 0.27 20.85
C TYR A 386 14.22 0.70 19.48
N PHE A 387 14.89 1.85 19.43
CA PHE A 387 15.18 2.56 18.18
C PHE A 387 16.60 2.41 17.67
N GLY A 388 17.51 1.87 18.48
CA GLY A 388 18.93 1.75 18.16
C GLY A 388 19.79 2.82 18.82
N SER A 389 21.10 2.71 18.62
CA SER A 389 22.11 3.47 19.36
C SER A 389 22.29 4.93 18.92
N SER A 390 21.70 5.34 17.78
CA SER A 390 21.82 6.70 17.26
C SER A 390 21.13 7.72 18.17
N ASN A 391 21.92 8.62 18.75
CA ASN A 391 21.38 9.75 19.52
C ASN A 391 20.65 10.74 18.61
N GLU A 392 21.09 10.90 17.35
CA GLU A 392 20.51 11.87 16.43
C GLU A 392 19.13 11.42 15.96
N PHE A 393 18.98 10.14 15.61
CA PHE A 393 17.68 9.56 15.33
C PHE A 393 16.75 9.68 16.55
N ILE A 394 17.24 9.37 17.77
CA ILE A 394 16.44 9.52 18.99
C ILE A 394 15.97 10.98 19.21
N ARG A 395 16.82 11.98 18.95
CA ARG A 395 16.43 13.40 19.00
C ARG A 395 15.36 13.72 17.96
N SER A 396 15.44 13.15 16.77
CA SER A 396 14.48 13.35 15.68
C SER A 396 13.04 12.90 16.02
N LEU A 397 12.88 12.03 17.01
CA LEU A 397 11.57 11.58 17.48
C LEU A 397 10.75 12.68 18.17
N ASN A 398 11.40 13.78 18.60
CA ASN A 398 10.72 14.91 19.21
C ASN A 398 10.01 15.77 18.14
N GLN A 399 8.76 16.17 18.38
CA GLN A 399 7.95 16.94 17.42
C GLN A 399 8.54 18.31 17.06
N ASN A 400 9.37 18.88 17.94
CA ASN A 400 10.05 20.16 17.71
C ASN A 400 11.43 20.00 17.06
N TYR A 401 11.78 18.80 16.60
CA TYR A 401 13.06 18.58 15.94
C TYR A 401 13.12 19.35 14.62
N THR A 402 14.05 20.30 14.55
CA THR A 402 14.49 20.92 13.31
C THR A 402 15.88 20.36 13.04
N SER A 403 16.04 19.68 11.91
CA SER A 403 17.34 19.16 11.52
C SER A 403 18.24 20.33 11.15
N ASP A 404 19.36 20.52 11.87
CA ASP A 404 20.40 21.50 11.51
C ASP A 404 20.96 21.23 10.09
N LEU A 405 20.74 20.02 9.56
CA LEU A 405 21.12 19.58 8.22
C LEU A 405 20.34 20.29 7.10
N VAL A 406 19.22 20.96 7.41
CA VAL A 406 18.44 21.78 6.45
C VAL A 406 19.15 23.11 6.11
N SER A 407 20.21 23.47 6.84
CA SER A 407 21.01 24.67 6.59
C SER A 407 22.21 24.43 5.65
N GLY A 408 21.94 24.01 4.40
CA GLY A 408 22.90 24.17 3.30
C GLY A 408 24.28 23.50 3.43
N GLN A 409 24.48 22.53 4.33
CA GLN A 409 25.75 21.80 4.46
C GLN A 409 25.59 20.32 4.04
N LYS A 410 26.18 20.00 2.88
CA LYS A 410 26.61 18.70 2.35
C LYS A 410 25.98 17.44 2.99
N TYR A 411 24.72 17.15 2.66
CA TYR A 411 24.06 15.88 2.99
C TYR A 411 24.84 14.61 2.55
N ALA A 412 25.66 14.72 1.50
CA ALA A 412 26.45 13.61 0.95
C ALA A 412 27.69 13.22 1.77
N LEU A 413 28.03 13.98 2.83
CA LEU A 413 29.18 13.71 3.71
C LEU A 413 28.78 13.25 5.13
N LEU A 414 27.48 13.00 5.35
CA LEU A 414 26.98 12.66 6.66
C LEU A 414 27.13 11.16 6.93
N GLU A 415 27.99 10.82 7.88
CA GLU A 415 28.15 9.45 8.38
C GLU A 415 26.84 8.88 8.96
N GLU A 416 25.96 9.74 9.46
CA GLU A 416 24.75 9.36 10.18
C GLU A 416 23.68 8.66 9.30
N PRO A 417 23.21 9.21 8.15
CA PRO A 417 22.34 8.46 7.25
C PRO A 417 22.92 7.12 6.80
N HIS A 418 24.23 7.05 6.53
CA HIS A 418 24.90 5.80 6.16
C HIS A 418 24.89 4.78 7.30
N PHE A 419 25.10 5.23 8.54
CA PHE A 419 25.00 4.41 9.74
C PHE A 419 23.57 3.87 9.96
N LEU A 420 22.54 4.71 9.80
CA LEU A 420 21.13 4.31 9.90
C LEU A 420 20.71 3.33 8.79
N ALA A 421 21.37 3.37 7.65
CA ALA A 421 21.18 2.46 6.52
C ALA A 421 22.05 1.19 6.58
N SER A 422 22.83 1.00 7.65
CA SER A 422 23.64 -0.20 7.85
C SER A 422 22.78 -1.43 8.17
N CYS A 423 23.20 -2.60 7.68
CA CYS A 423 22.56 -3.88 8.00
C CYS A 423 22.69 -4.27 9.49
N ASN A 424 23.64 -3.67 10.21
CA ASN A 424 23.88 -3.96 11.62
C ASN A 424 23.06 -3.08 12.58
N TYR A 425 22.44 -2.00 12.07
CA TYR A 425 21.80 -1.00 12.92
C TYR A 425 20.66 -1.58 13.77
N GLU A 426 19.93 -2.55 13.22
CA GLU A 426 18.73 -3.12 13.84
C GLU A 426 19.05 -4.24 14.85
N ILE A 427 20.31 -4.68 14.95
CA ILE A 427 20.71 -5.79 15.82
C ILE A 427 20.47 -5.41 17.28
N GLY A 428 19.70 -6.25 17.99
CA GLY A 428 19.35 -6.02 19.39
C GLY A 428 18.28 -4.95 19.64
N THR A 429 17.66 -4.43 18.56
CA THR A 429 16.59 -3.42 18.66
C THR A 429 15.20 -4.01 18.50
N LYS A 430 14.15 -3.17 18.54
CA LYS A 430 12.74 -3.56 18.31
C LYS A 430 12.23 -3.30 16.89
N TRP A 431 13.11 -2.90 15.97
CA TRP A 431 12.78 -2.70 14.56
C TRP A 431 12.21 -3.98 13.91
N GLY A 432 11.15 -3.81 13.13
CA GLY A 432 10.42 -4.88 12.47
C GLY A 432 9.55 -5.77 13.37
N GLN A 433 9.67 -5.63 14.69
CA GLN A 433 8.88 -6.38 15.67
C GLN A 433 7.79 -5.51 16.30
N GLU A 434 8.19 -4.35 16.85
CA GLU A 434 7.30 -3.39 17.51
C GLU A 434 7.41 -1.97 16.92
N VAL A 435 8.48 -1.71 16.17
CA VAL A 435 8.76 -0.42 15.51
C VAL A 435 8.89 -0.62 14.00
N GLY A 436 8.28 0.27 13.23
CA GLY A 436 8.33 0.28 11.77
C GLY A 436 7.35 -0.70 11.12
N PHE A 437 7.63 -1.04 9.86
CA PHE A 437 6.96 -2.08 9.10
C PHE A 437 7.38 -3.46 9.58
N SER A 438 6.43 -4.39 9.71
CA SER A 438 6.66 -5.69 10.35
C SER A 438 7.52 -6.64 9.52
N TYR A 439 8.41 -7.39 10.16
CA TYR A 439 9.24 -8.43 9.53
C TYR A 439 8.70 -9.85 9.70
N VAL A 440 7.60 -10.01 10.45
CA VAL A 440 7.17 -11.35 10.91
C VAL A 440 6.43 -12.13 9.83
N SER A 441 5.91 -11.46 8.79
CA SER A 441 5.13 -12.11 7.73
C SER A 441 5.59 -11.66 6.34
N VAL A 442 5.40 -12.53 5.34
CA VAL A 442 5.63 -12.24 3.91
C VAL A 442 4.59 -11.27 3.31
N VAL A 443 3.52 -10.99 4.06
CA VAL A 443 2.53 -9.93 3.81
C VAL A 443 2.68 -8.86 4.90
N GLU A 444 3.81 -8.15 4.85
CA GLU A 444 4.19 -7.16 5.85
C GLU A 444 3.19 -6.00 5.94
N ASP A 445 2.55 -5.69 4.82
CA ASP A 445 1.56 -4.64 4.66
C ASP A 445 0.32 -4.94 5.51
N TYR A 446 -0.28 -6.11 5.31
CA TYR A 446 -1.39 -6.59 6.13
C TYR A 446 -1.03 -6.60 7.62
N LEU A 447 0.10 -7.22 7.98
CA LEU A 447 0.45 -7.38 9.39
C LEU A 447 0.78 -6.05 10.07
N THR A 448 1.43 -5.12 9.37
CA THR A 448 1.65 -3.75 9.89
C THR A 448 0.31 -3.05 10.14
N GLY A 449 -0.62 -3.10 9.18
CA GLY A 449 -1.97 -2.55 9.35
C GLY A 449 -2.74 -3.20 10.51
N PHE A 450 -2.66 -4.52 10.64
CA PHE A 450 -3.27 -5.28 11.73
C PHE A 450 -2.73 -4.84 13.10
N ILE A 451 -1.40 -4.72 13.26
CA ILE A 451 -0.77 -4.26 14.50
C ILE A 451 -1.18 -2.83 14.84
N LEU A 452 -1.29 -1.94 13.84
CA LEU A 452 -1.78 -0.59 14.04
C LEU A 452 -3.22 -0.59 14.58
N ASN A 453 -4.13 -1.39 14.00
CA ASN A 453 -5.49 -1.53 14.53
C ASN A 453 -5.51 -2.11 15.95
N CYS A 454 -4.69 -3.12 16.26
CA CYS A 454 -4.54 -3.66 17.60
C CYS A 454 -4.04 -2.63 18.63
N ASN A 455 -3.29 -1.62 18.18
CA ASN A 455 -2.82 -0.50 19.00
C ASN A 455 -3.84 0.66 19.08
N GLY A 456 -5.04 0.49 18.51
CA GLY A 456 -6.13 1.46 18.55
C GLY A 456 -6.07 2.54 17.47
N TRP A 457 -5.15 2.42 16.51
CA TRP A 457 -5.14 3.29 15.34
C TRP A 457 -6.26 2.90 14.36
N THR A 458 -6.84 3.91 13.72
CA THR A 458 -7.81 3.78 12.63
C THR A 458 -7.17 4.14 11.30
N SER A 459 -7.84 3.77 10.22
CA SER A 459 -7.47 4.14 8.85
C SER A 459 -8.70 4.63 8.10
N VAL A 460 -8.46 5.25 6.93
CA VAL A 460 -9.52 5.74 6.05
C VAL A 460 -9.32 5.19 4.66
N PHE A 461 -10.40 4.79 3.99
CA PHE A 461 -10.39 4.51 2.56
C PHE A 461 -10.81 5.76 1.76
N CYS A 462 -9.98 6.20 0.83
CA CYS A 462 -10.27 7.34 -0.03
C CYS A 462 -10.31 6.90 -1.49
N GLU A 463 -11.50 6.94 -2.10
CA GLU A 463 -11.71 6.61 -3.52
C GLU A 463 -12.28 7.81 -4.27
N PRO A 464 -11.43 8.74 -4.75
CA PRO A 464 -11.86 9.79 -5.66
C PRO A 464 -12.30 9.20 -7.01
N SER A 465 -13.15 9.93 -7.75
CA SER A 465 -13.66 9.49 -9.06
C SER A 465 -12.57 9.27 -10.10
N ARG A 466 -11.52 10.12 -10.07
CA ARG A 466 -10.29 9.91 -10.84
C ARG A 466 -9.29 9.11 -10.00
N PRO A 467 -8.79 7.97 -10.50
CA PRO A 467 -7.74 7.21 -9.82
C PRO A 467 -6.54 8.10 -9.51
N GLN A 468 -6.14 8.16 -8.25
CA GLN A 468 -5.00 8.97 -7.81
C GLN A 468 -3.68 8.32 -8.18
N PHE A 469 -3.64 6.98 -8.12
CA PHE A 469 -2.49 6.17 -8.48
C PHE A 469 -2.90 5.17 -9.57
N LEU A 470 -2.00 4.93 -10.52
CA LEU A 470 -2.16 3.91 -11.54
C LEU A 470 -0.89 3.07 -11.62
N GLY A 471 -1.07 1.75 -11.62
CA GLY A 471 0.04 0.82 -11.83
C GLY A 471 -0.14 -0.13 -12.99
N SER A 472 0.79 -1.07 -13.09
CA SER A 472 0.76 -2.16 -14.08
C SER A 472 0.36 -3.47 -13.42
N ALA A 473 -0.77 -4.03 -13.82
CA ALA A 473 -1.17 -5.37 -13.42
C ALA A 473 -0.29 -6.44 -14.07
N THR A 474 -0.19 -7.59 -13.43
CA THR A 474 0.41 -8.80 -14.00
C THR A 474 -0.36 -9.24 -15.25
N THR A 475 0.35 -9.53 -16.34
CA THR A 475 -0.25 -9.82 -17.66
C THR A 475 -0.21 -11.29 -18.05
N ASN A 476 0.50 -12.12 -17.29
CA ASN A 476 0.62 -13.56 -17.53
C ASN A 476 0.21 -14.37 -16.30
N LEU A 477 -0.25 -15.60 -16.54
CA LEU A 477 -0.77 -16.48 -15.50
C LEU A 477 0.30 -16.86 -14.46
N ASN A 478 1.55 -17.06 -14.88
CA ASN A 478 2.62 -17.48 -13.97
C ASN A 478 2.86 -16.43 -12.87
N ASP A 479 2.93 -15.15 -13.24
CA ASP A 479 3.13 -14.07 -12.28
C ASP A 479 1.91 -13.87 -11.39
N VAL A 480 0.69 -14.02 -11.93
CA VAL A 480 -0.56 -14.02 -11.14
C VAL A 480 -0.53 -15.12 -10.09
N LEU A 481 -0.13 -16.34 -10.46
CA LEU A 481 -0.06 -17.47 -9.53
C LEU A 481 1.03 -17.27 -8.47
N ILE A 482 2.22 -16.81 -8.84
CA ILE A 482 3.30 -16.52 -7.88
C ILE A 482 2.85 -15.45 -6.88
N GLN A 483 2.24 -14.36 -7.36
CA GLN A 483 1.72 -13.30 -6.51
C GLN A 483 0.62 -13.81 -5.58
N GLY A 484 -0.37 -14.52 -6.13
CA GLY A 484 -1.47 -15.11 -5.37
C GLY A 484 -0.99 -16.10 -4.31
N THR A 485 -0.05 -16.99 -4.65
CA THR A 485 0.53 -17.94 -3.69
C THR A 485 1.19 -17.22 -2.52
N ARG A 486 1.96 -16.15 -2.75
CA ARG A 486 2.59 -15.36 -1.69
C ARG A 486 1.55 -14.70 -0.77
N TRP A 487 0.50 -14.11 -1.35
CA TRP A 487 -0.55 -13.47 -0.57
C TRP A 487 -1.34 -14.48 0.27
N TYR A 488 -1.82 -15.55 -0.36
CA TYR A 488 -2.67 -16.53 0.31
C TYR A 488 -1.92 -17.30 1.40
N SER A 489 -0.66 -17.68 1.17
CA SER A 489 0.15 -18.35 2.20
C SER A 489 0.43 -17.43 3.38
N GLY A 490 0.86 -16.18 3.12
CA GLY A 490 1.17 -15.22 4.18
C GLY A 490 -0.05 -14.81 5.00
N LEU A 491 -1.20 -14.60 4.35
CA LEU A 491 -2.46 -14.28 5.03
C LEU A 491 -2.93 -15.45 5.90
N PHE A 492 -2.87 -16.69 5.38
CA PHE A 492 -3.26 -17.86 6.16
C PHE A 492 -2.31 -18.13 7.34
N GLU A 493 -1.00 -17.92 7.15
CA GLU A 493 -0.01 -17.99 8.23
C GLU A 493 -0.36 -17.04 9.39
N ASN A 494 -0.78 -15.81 9.09
CA ASN A 494 -1.24 -14.86 10.10
C ASN A 494 -2.54 -15.30 10.79
N GLY A 495 -3.38 -16.08 10.12
CA GLY A 495 -4.58 -16.68 10.71
C GLY A 495 -4.27 -17.70 11.81
N ILE A 496 -3.16 -18.44 11.68
CA ILE A 496 -2.81 -19.54 12.59
C ILE A 496 -1.70 -19.21 13.59
N ASN A 497 -0.98 -18.10 13.41
CA ASN A 497 0.08 -17.67 14.32
C ASN A 497 -0.45 -16.84 15.49
N ARG A 498 0.46 -16.30 16.32
CA ARG A 498 0.12 -15.49 17.51
C ARG A 498 -0.67 -14.20 17.21
N PHE A 499 -0.69 -13.75 15.95
CA PHE A 499 -1.41 -12.58 15.47
C PHE A 499 -2.78 -12.92 14.87
N CYS A 500 -3.31 -14.11 15.16
CA CYS A 500 -4.64 -14.54 14.72
C CYS A 500 -5.72 -13.49 15.05
N PRO A 501 -6.49 -13.01 14.06
CA PRO A 501 -7.55 -12.02 14.29
C PRO A 501 -8.64 -12.52 15.24
N LEU A 502 -8.93 -13.83 15.25
CA LEU A 502 -9.98 -14.44 16.08
C LEU A 502 -9.57 -14.72 17.53
N THR A 503 -8.31 -14.51 17.90
CA THR A 503 -7.87 -14.61 19.30
C THR A 503 -7.24 -13.30 19.74
N TYR A 504 -6.07 -12.97 19.19
CA TYR A 504 -5.35 -11.74 19.50
C TYR A 504 -6.15 -10.51 19.06
N GLY A 505 -6.70 -10.52 17.84
CA GLY A 505 -7.50 -9.41 17.33
C GLY A 505 -8.74 -9.12 18.19
N LEU A 506 -9.55 -10.13 18.52
CA LEU A 506 -10.74 -9.96 19.39
C LEU A 506 -10.40 -9.39 20.76
N SER A 507 -9.20 -9.63 21.28
CA SER A 507 -8.74 -9.05 22.56
C SER A 507 -8.33 -7.58 22.47
N LYS A 508 -8.16 -7.02 21.26
CA LYS A 508 -7.58 -5.69 21.01
C LYS A 508 -8.47 -4.74 20.21
N MET A 509 -9.44 -5.25 19.45
CA MET A 509 -10.29 -4.42 18.59
C MET A 509 -11.75 -4.92 18.56
N PRO A 510 -12.71 -4.12 18.07
CA PRO A 510 -14.11 -4.51 17.98
C PRO A 510 -14.33 -5.76 17.13
N LEU A 511 -15.35 -6.55 17.50
CA LEU A 511 -15.71 -7.80 16.85
C LEU A 511 -15.75 -7.67 15.31
N LEU A 512 -16.49 -6.71 14.78
CA LEU A 512 -16.66 -6.58 13.33
C LEU A 512 -15.35 -6.29 12.58
N GLN A 513 -14.44 -5.49 13.15
CA GLN A 513 -13.14 -5.25 12.54
C GLN A 513 -12.29 -6.53 12.54
N SER A 514 -12.29 -7.24 13.68
CA SER A 514 -11.60 -8.53 13.82
C SER A 514 -12.15 -9.56 12.84
N LEU A 515 -13.46 -9.61 12.60
CA LEU A 515 -14.08 -10.51 11.61
C LEU A 515 -13.68 -10.17 10.16
N CYS A 516 -13.58 -8.88 9.81
CA CYS A 516 -13.07 -8.46 8.49
C CYS A 516 -11.62 -8.94 8.28
N LEU A 517 -10.77 -8.78 9.30
CA LEU A 517 -9.38 -9.23 9.26
C LEU A 517 -9.28 -10.76 9.26
N ALA A 518 -10.13 -11.45 10.02
CA ALA A 518 -10.25 -12.89 9.99
C ALA A 518 -10.64 -13.39 8.59
N TRP A 519 -11.57 -12.72 7.91
CA TRP A 519 -11.94 -13.07 6.53
C TRP A 519 -10.71 -13.04 5.63
N LEU A 520 -9.90 -11.98 5.71
CA LEU A 520 -8.65 -11.86 4.94
C LEU A 520 -7.67 -13.01 5.22
N THR A 521 -7.57 -13.46 6.47
CA THR A 521 -6.66 -14.58 6.82
C THR A 521 -7.22 -15.96 6.46
N TYR A 522 -8.54 -16.13 6.43
CA TYR A 522 -9.17 -17.46 6.29
C TYR A 522 -9.82 -17.70 4.93
N PHE A 523 -9.99 -16.69 4.06
CA PHE A 523 -10.49 -16.95 2.70
C PHE A 523 -9.63 -17.94 1.89
N PRO A 524 -8.31 -18.10 2.10
CA PRO A 524 -7.54 -19.14 1.41
C PRO A 524 -8.09 -20.56 1.63
N LEU A 525 -8.87 -20.79 2.69
CA LEU A 525 -9.54 -22.06 2.94
C LEU A 525 -10.59 -22.44 1.88
N TYR A 526 -10.99 -21.52 0.99
CA TYR A 526 -11.83 -21.81 -0.18
C TYR A 526 -11.28 -22.94 -1.06
N CYS A 527 -9.96 -23.18 -1.03
CA CYS A 527 -9.34 -24.26 -1.80
C CYS A 527 -9.94 -25.63 -1.45
N PHE A 528 -10.26 -25.91 -0.17
CA PHE A 528 -10.79 -27.20 0.24
C PHE A 528 -12.21 -27.46 -0.29
N PRO A 529 -13.19 -26.56 -0.07
CA PRO A 529 -14.51 -26.70 -0.68
C PRO A 529 -14.47 -26.78 -2.20
N LEU A 530 -13.60 -26.01 -2.85
CA LEU A 530 -13.50 -25.99 -4.30
C LEU A 530 -13.08 -27.37 -4.85
N TRP A 531 -12.04 -27.98 -4.27
CA TRP A 531 -11.63 -29.34 -4.64
C TRP A 531 -12.71 -30.38 -4.31
N CYS A 532 -13.36 -30.25 -3.16
CA CYS A 532 -14.42 -31.17 -2.75
C CYS A 532 -15.59 -31.15 -3.75
N PHE A 533 -16.16 -29.98 -4.04
CA PHE A 533 -17.31 -29.85 -4.95
C PHE A 533 -16.97 -30.11 -6.43
N ALA A 534 -15.70 -29.98 -6.81
CA ALA A 534 -15.22 -30.33 -8.15
C ALA A 534 -15.00 -31.84 -8.35
N THR A 535 -14.92 -32.63 -7.29
CA THR A 535 -14.57 -34.06 -7.37
C THR A 535 -15.59 -35.01 -6.74
N ILE A 536 -16.03 -34.73 -5.52
CA ILE A 536 -16.87 -35.63 -4.73
C ILE A 536 -18.26 -35.81 -5.36
N PRO A 537 -18.97 -34.76 -5.81
CA PRO A 537 -20.25 -34.93 -6.50
C PRO A 537 -20.18 -35.79 -7.76
N GLN A 538 -19.11 -35.65 -8.54
CA GLN A 538 -18.90 -36.34 -9.80
C GLN A 538 -18.62 -37.83 -9.55
N LEU A 539 -17.76 -38.14 -8.57
CA LEU A 539 -17.51 -39.52 -8.15
C LEU A 539 -18.76 -40.17 -7.59
N CYS A 540 -19.55 -39.46 -6.78
CA CYS A 540 -20.79 -40.00 -6.25
C CYS A 540 -21.81 -40.27 -7.35
N LEU A 541 -21.93 -39.37 -8.33
CA LEU A 541 -22.78 -39.56 -9.50
C LEU A 541 -22.39 -40.82 -10.28
N LEU A 542 -21.09 -41.02 -10.56
CA LEU A 542 -20.58 -42.20 -11.27
C LEU A 542 -20.84 -43.52 -10.53
N ASN A 543 -20.84 -43.48 -9.19
CA ASN A 543 -21.04 -44.66 -8.35
C ASN A 543 -22.51 -44.84 -7.89
N GLY A 544 -23.43 -44.00 -8.37
CA GLY A 544 -24.85 -44.07 -7.97
C GLY A 544 -25.11 -43.69 -6.50
N ILE A 545 -24.18 -42.98 -5.86
CA ILE A 545 -24.24 -42.58 -4.45
C ILE A 545 -25.04 -41.26 -4.34
N PRO A 546 -26.21 -41.24 -3.66
CA PRO A 546 -27.00 -40.03 -3.52
C PRO A 546 -26.38 -39.06 -2.49
N LEU A 547 -25.98 -37.87 -2.95
CA LEU A 547 -25.43 -36.78 -2.10
C LEU A 547 -26.44 -35.73 -1.65
N TYR A 548 -27.62 -35.72 -2.27
CA TYR A 548 -28.68 -34.74 -2.06
C TYR A 548 -30.03 -35.46 -1.95
N PRO A 549 -31.05 -34.83 -1.36
CA PRO A 549 -32.37 -35.43 -1.27
C PRO A 549 -32.89 -35.80 -2.66
N LYS A 550 -33.52 -36.97 -2.79
CA LYS A 550 -34.32 -37.27 -3.97
C LYS A 550 -35.56 -36.37 -3.91
N LEU A 551 -35.64 -35.40 -4.84
CA LEU A 551 -36.89 -34.68 -5.09
C LEU A 551 -37.78 -35.66 -5.85
N PHE A 552 -38.83 -36.15 -5.19
CA PHE A 552 -39.87 -36.97 -5.80
C PHE A 552 -40.96 -36.09 -6.39
#